data_AF-A0A0D0C1I8-F1
#
_entry.id   AF-A0A0D0C1I8-F1
#
_cell.length_a   1.000
_cell.length_b   1.000
_cell.length_c   1.000
_cell.angle_alpha   90.00
_cell.angle_beta   90.00
_cell.angle_gamma   90.00
#
_symmetry.space_group_name_H-M   'P 1'
#
loop_
_entity.id
_entity.type
_entity.pdbx_description
1 polymer ?
#
loop_
_entity_poly.entity_id
_entity_poly.type
_entity_poly.pdbx_seq_one_letter_code
_entity_poly.pdbx_strand_id
1 'polypeptide(L)'
;RTHEASNPVYLDAKATLDSVPSLLVLHELSAYFLPINENSPHTIASYLQLVSHALALANFLSPESQTPMRFTLFDSQLEKLKLPVLRTPTVPVFYGEENGDETPRPESVAFVAHKYFEWVGTFDRCITHSFSCDSPADQFTSRSRNRFSF
;
A
#
# COMPACT_ATOMS: atom_id res chain seq x y z
N ARG A 1 19.08 39.30 30.43
CA ARG A 1 18.90 38.04 29.66
C ARG A 1 19.51 38.28 28.29
N THR A 2 20.73 37.81 28.11
CA THR A 2 21.50 37.90 26.86
C THR A 2 20.88 36.97 25.82
N HIS A 3 20.58 37.50 24.63
CA HIS A 3 20.14 36.72 23.48
C HIS A 3 21.33 35.89 22.98
N GLU A 4 21.26 34.59 23.19
CA GLU A 4 22.19 33.62 22.62
C GLU A 4 21.92 33.58 21.11
N ALA A 5 22.89 34.02 20.31
CA ALA A 5 22.81 33.97 18.85
C ALA A 5 22.84 32.50 18.43
N SER A 6 21.69 31.99 17.97
CA SER A 6 21.59 30.64 17.41
C SER A 6 22.53 30.54 16.20
N ASN A 7 23.52 29.65 16.28
CA ASN A 7 24.38 29.32 15.16
C ASN A 7 23.53 28.96 13.92
N PRO A 8 23.87 29.44 12.72
CA PRO A 8 23.15 29.09 11.51
C PRO A 8 23.29 27.59 11.28
N VAL A 9 22.18 26.85 11.46
CA VAL A 9 22.11 25.43 11.13
C VAL A 9 22.31 25.31 9.63
N TYR A 10 23.41 24.70 9.22
CA TYR A 10 23.71 24.44 7.83
C TYR A 10 22.76 23.33 7.35
N LEU A 11 21.66 23.72 6.71
CA LEU A 11 20.73 22.78 6.11
C LEU A 11 21.36 22.21 4.83
N ASP A 12 21.37 20.89 4.71
CA ASP A 12 21.77 20.25 3.47
C ASP A 12 20.69 20.52 2.42
N ALA A 13 21.04 21.26 1.37
CA ALA A 13 20.14 21.57 0.26
C ALA A 13 19.60 20.31 -0.44
N LYS A 14 20.24 19.14 -0.27
CA LYS A 14 19.72 17.86 -0.76
C LYS A 14 18.66 17.23 0.15
N ALA A 15 18.58 17.67 1.40
CA ALA A 15 17.64 17.16 2.38
C ALA A 15 16.37 18.02 2.49
N THR A 16 16.36 19.20 1.88
CA THR A 16 15.22 20.13 1.88
C THR A 16 14.64 20.29 0.48
N LEU A 17 13.32 20.40 0.40
CA LEU A 17 12.63 20.81 -0.83
C LEU A 17 12.33 22.30 -0.74
N ASP A 18 12.63 23.05 -1.80
CA ASP A 18 12.38 24.50 -1.87
C ASP A 18 10.89 24.84 -1.91
N SER A 19 10.04 23.87 -2.25
CA SER A 19 8.60 24.00 -2.33
C SER A 19 7.90 22.71 -1.93
N VAL A 20 6.69 22.84 -1.42
CA VAL A 20 5.84 21.69 -1.08
C VAL A 20 5.46 20.91 -2.35
N PRO A 21 5.59 19.57 -2.37
CA PRO A 21 5.24 18.76 -3.52
C PRO A 21 3.72 18.71 -3.74
N SER A 22 3.29 18.72 -5.00
CA SER A 22 1.87 18.57 -5.38
C SER A 22 1.40 17.11 -5.45
N LEU A 23 2.32 16.15 -5.44
CA LEU A 23 2.04 14.72 -5.51
C LEU A 23 3.02 13.91 -4.67
N LEU A 24 2.50 13.04 -3.82
CA LEU A 24 3.25 12.00 -3.11
C LEU A 24 2.95 10.64 -3.73
N VAL A 25 4.00 9.97 -4.20
CA VAL A 25 3.92 8.64 -4.78
C VAL A 25 4.62 7.65 -3.87
N LEU A 26 3.90 6.64 -3.40
CA LEU A 26 4.48 5.46 -2.76
C LEU A 26 4.49 4.31 -3.76
N HIS A 27 5.62 3.62 -3.84
CA HIS A 27 5.84 2.54 -4.79
C HIS A 27 6.39 1.32 -4.06
N GLU A 28 5.76 0.16 -4.27
CA GLU A 28 6.15 -1.14 -3.71
C GLU A 28 6.30 -1.12 -2.18
N LEU A 29 5.29 -0.55 -1.49
CA LEU A 29 5.32 -0.39 -0.05
C LEU A 29 5.34 -1.73 0.69
N SER A 30 4.65 -2.73 0.16
CA SER A 30 4.63 -4.11 0.64
C SER A 30 6.01 -4.76 0.65
N ALA A 31 6.92 -4.38 -0.25
CA ALA A 31 8.28 -4.92 -0.29
C ALA A 31 9.08 -4.61 1.00
N TYR A 32 8.70 -3.57 1.75
CA TYR A 32 9.28 -3.28 3.06
C TYR A 32 8.87 -4.29 4.15
N PHE A 33 7.67 -4.86 4.01
CA PHE A 33 7.04 -5.76 4.99
C PHE A 33 7.21 -7.23 4.64
N LEU A 34 7.46 -7.55 3.38
CA LEU A 34 7.72 -8.91 2.95
C LEU A 34 9.18 -9.24 3.25
N PRO A 35 9.45 -10.13 4.22
CA PRO A 35 10.82 -10.39 4.60
C PRO A 35 11.54 -11.26 3.57
N ILE A 36 12.86 -11.13 3.55
CA ILE A 36 13.76 -12.13 2.97
C ILE A 36 13.79 -13.40 3.87
N ASN A 37 13.46 -13.26 5.17
CA ASN A 37 13.48 -14.33 6.18
C ASN A 37 12.13 -14.45 6.92
N GLU A 38 11.54 -15.65 6.96
CA GLU A 38 10.16 -15.98 7.36
C GLU A 38 9.72 -15.57 8.80
N ASN A 39 10.62 -15.02 9.62
CA ASN A 39 10.39 -14.81 11.06
C ASN A 39 9.80 -13.44 11.43
N SER A 40 9.63 -12.49 10.51
CA SER A 40 9.01 -11.19 10.83
C SER A 40 7.48 -11.23 10.65
N PRO A 41 6.69 -10.96 11.71
CA PRO A 41 5.23 -10.93 11.62
C PRO A 41 4.76 -9.57 11.10
N HIS A 42 5.23 -9.15 9.93
CA HIS A 42 4.68 -7.96 9.31
C HIS A 42 3.29 -8.27 8.79
N THR A 43 2.32 -7.51 9.29
CA THR A 43 0.90 -7.71 9.00
C THR A 43 0.41 -6.57 8.11
N ILE A 44 -0.76 -6.77 7.51
CA ILE A 44 -1.49 -5.70 6.82
C ILE A 44 -1.67 -4.46 7.72
N ALA A 45 -1.73 -4.61 9.05
CA ALA A 45 -1.85 -3.47 9.95
C ALA A 45 -0.63 -2.54 9.90
N SER A 46 0.59 -3.09 9.84
CA SER A 46 1.82 -2.30 9.72
C SER A 46 1.88 -1.55 8.38
N TYR A 47 1.45 -2.21 7.31
CA TYR A 47 1.31 -1.59 5.99
C TYR A 47 0.32 -0.43 6.02
N LEU A 48 -0.89 -0.64 6.56
CA LEU A 48 -1.93 0.38 6.62
C LEU A 48 -1.56 1.54 7.54
N GLN A 49 -0.80 1.28 8.61
CA GLN A 49 -0.26 2.34 9.45
C GLN A 49 0.67 3.27 8.65
N LEU A 50 1.54 2.71 7.82
CA LEU A 50 2.44 3.51 6.97
C LEU A 50 1.66 4.29 5.90
N VAL A 51 0.67 3.67 5.27
CA VAL A 51 -0.26 4.36 4.35
C VAL A 51 -0.98 5.52 5.05
N SER A 52 -1.44 5.30 6.28
CA SER A 52 -2.16 6.31 7.07
C SER A 52 -1.26 7.48 7.45
N HIS A 53 0.00 7.22 7.81
CA HIS A 53 0.98 8.27 8.06
C HIS A 53 1.26 9.08 6.80
N ALA A 54 1.45 8.44 5.64
CA ALA A 54 1.69 9.14 4.39
C ALA A 54 0.49 10.02 3.96
N LEU A 55 -0.74 9.52 4.14
CA LEU A 55 -1.96 10.30 3.94
C LEU A 55 -2.03 11.51 4.88
N ALA A 56 -1.71 11.32 6.17
CA ALA A 56 -1.69 12.40 7.15
C ALA A 56 -0.64 13.46 6.78
N LEU A 57 0.54 13.05 6.30
CA LEU A 57 1.57 13.96 5.81
C LEU A 57 1.11 14.73 4.56
N ALA A 58 0.46 14.07 3.60
CA ALA A 58 -0.09 14.73 2.43
C ALA A 58 -1.14 15.80 2.83
N ASN A 59 -2.01 15.48 3.78
CA ASN A 59 -3.00 16.42 4.31
C ASN A 59 -2.36 17.57 5.11
N PHE A 60 -1.30 17.29 5.85
CA PHE A 60 -0.56 18.29 6.62
C PHE A 60 0.13 19.31 5.71
N LEU A 61 0.69 18.85 4.60
CA LEU A 61 1.41 19.69 3.63
C LEU A 61 0.48 20.41 2.64
N SER A 62 -0.72 19.88 2.40
CA SER A 62 -1.68 20.46 1.44
C SER A 62 -1.97 21.96 1.63
N PRO A 63 -2.19 22.49 2.86
CA PRO A 63 -2.43 23.92 3.08
C PRO A 63 -1.27 24.84 2.71
N GLU A 64 -0.04 24.33 2.73
CA GLU A 64 1.17 25.10 2.40
C GLU A 64 1.43 25.15 0.89
N SER A 65 0.67 24.39 0.10
CA SER A 65 0.81 24.29 -1.34
C SER A 65 -0.24 25.13 -2.08
N GLN A 66 0.11 25.69 -3.24
CA GLN A 66 -0.86 26.39 -4.10
C GLN A 66 -1.88 25.43 -4.74
N THR A 67 -1.54 24.14 -4.81
CA THR A 67 -2.36 23.08 -5.43
C THR A 67 -2.53 21.94 -4.45
N PRO A 68 -3.75 21.45 -4.19
CA PRO A 68 -3.97 20.38 -3.23
C PRO A 68 -3.04 19.20 -3.47
N MET A 69 -2.33 18.78 -2.41
CA MET A 69 -1.40 17.67 -2.49
C MET A 69 -2.15 16.37 -2.76
N ARG A 70 -1.76 15.67 -3.82
CA ARG A 70 -2.34 14.38 -4.21
C ARG A 70 -1.51 13.24 -3.64
N PHE A 71 -2.14 12.11 -3.38
CA PHE A 71 -1.49 10.90 -2.90
C PHE A 71 -1.81 9.73 -3.82
N THR A 72 -0.79 8.94 -4.17
CA THR A 72 -0.97 7.73 -4.99
C THR A 72 -0.06 6.62 -4.48
N LEU A 73 -0.59 5.41 -4.47
CA LEU A 73 0.12 4.19 -4.05
C LEU A 73 0.07 3.15 -5.17
N PHE A 74 1.24 2.68 -5.55
CA PHE A 74 1.41 1.55 -6.47
C PHE A 74 2.04 0.40 -5.70
N ASP A 75 1.40 -0.76 -5.72
CA ASP A 75 1.88 -1.93 -4.99
C ASP A 75 1.48 -3.22 -5.72
N SER A 76 2.48 -4.04 -6.06
CA SER A 76 2.25 -5.30 -6.79
C SER A 76 2.22 -6.55 -5.91
N GLN A 77 2.41 -6.42 -4.59
CA GLN A 77 2.55 -7.56 -3.69
C GLN A 77 1.68 -7.45 -2.43
N LEU A 78 0.68 -6.57 -2.48
CA LEU A 78 -0.29 -6.33 -1.41
C LEU A 78 -1.02 -7.62 -0.99
N GLU A 79 -1.26 -8.53 -1.92
CA GLU A 79 -1.89 -9.84 -1.71
C GLU A 79 -1.01 -10.83 -0.92
N LYS A 80 0.29 -10.57 -0.80
CA LYS A 80 1.22 -11.41 -0.03
C LYS A 80 1.26 -11.04 1.45
N LEU A 81 0.64 -9.93 1.84
CA LEU A 81 0.57 -9.50 3.24
C LEU A 81 -0.38 -10.40 4.04
N LYS A 82 -0.01 -10.66 5.29
CA LYS A 82 -0.78 -11.53 6.19
C LYS A 82 -1.70 -10.71 7.08
N LEU A 83 -2.87 -11.26 7.40
CA LEU A 83 -3.68 -10.74 8.50
C LEU A 83 -2.94 -10.92 9.83
N PRO A 84 -3.17 -10.02 10.81
CA PRO A 84 -2.70 -10.27 12.16
C PRO A 84 -3.30 -11.58 12.68
N VAL A 85 -2.44 -12.54 13.01
CA VAL A 85 -2.84 -13.82 13.60
C VAL A 85 -3.37 -13.54 14.99
N LEU A 86 -4.70 -13.41 15.11
CA LEU A 86 -5.37 -13.54 16.39
C LEU A 86 -5.24 -15.02 16.76
N ARG A 87 -4.49 -15.34 17.82
CA ARG A 87 -4.30 -16.71 18.28
C ARG A 87 -5.65 -17.41 18.28
N THR A 88 -5.79 -18.45 17.47
CA THR A 88 -7.00 -19.26 17.44
C THR A 88 -7.22 -19.76 18.86
N PRO A 89 -8.44 -19.64 19.43
CA PRO A 89 -8.72 -20.19 20.75
C PRO A 89 -8.30 -21.66 20.75
N THR A 90 -7.36 -22.02 21.62
CA THR A 90 -6.96 -23.41 21.79
C THR A 90 -8.17 -24.13 22.38
N VAL A 91 -8.98 -24.76 21.53
CA VAL A 91 -10.05 -25.63 22.01
C VAL A 91 -9.34 -26.84 22.62
N PRO A 92 -9.50 -27.13 23.92
CA PRO A 92 -8.88 -28.31 24.49
C PRO A 92 -9.48 -29.55 23.81
N VAL A 93 -8.58 -30.32 23.21
CA VAL A 93 -8.81 -31.56 22.49
C VAL A 93 -9.60 -32.53 23.37
N PHE A 94 -10.86 -32.77 23.02
CA PHE A 94 -11.45 -34.10 23.24
C PHE A 94 -11.21 -34.89 21.96
N TYR A 95 -10.41 -35.95 22.14
CA TYR A 95 -9.83 -36.90 21.18
C TYR A 95 -10.61 -37.17 19.88
N GLY A 96 -9.88 -37.08 18.76
CA GLY A 96 -10.25 -37.65 17.47
C GLY A 96 -9.10 -37.43 16.48
N GLU A 97 -8.35 -38.49 16.19
CA GLU A 97 -7.26 -38.48 15.22
C GLU A 97 -7.82 -38.26 13.80
N GLU A 98 -7.80 -37.04 13.30
CA GLU A 98 -7.83 -36.80 11.85
C GLU A 98 -6.62 -35.94 11.48
N ASN A 99 -5.61 -36.61 10.90
CA ASN A 99 -4.46 -36.02 10.23
C ASN A 99 -4.91 -35.37 8.91
N GLY A 100 -5.69 -34.29 9.01
CA GLY A 100 -5.94 -33.37 7.91
C GLY A 100 -4.85 -32.31 7.88
N ASP A 101 -3.98 -32.35 6.87
CA ASP A 101 -3.07 -31.26 6.51
C ASP A 101 -3.91 -30.06 6.01
N GLU A 102 -4.65 -29.40 6.91
CA GLU A 102 -5.37 -28.17 6.60
C GLU A 102 -4.39 -27.00 6.58
N THR A 103 -3.63 -26.89 5.49
CA THR A 103 -2.86 -25.66 5.24
C THR A 103 -3.84 -24.50 5.09
N PRO A 104 -3.73 -23.42 5.90
CA PRO A 104 -4.67 -22.32 5.84
C PRO A 104 -4.68 -21.70 4.44
N ARG A 105 -5.88 -21.54 3.86
CA ARG A 105 -6.04 -20.90 2.56
C ARG A 105 -5.60 -19.43 2.67
N PRO A 106 -4.66 -18.95 1.83
CA PRO A 106 -4.32 -17.55 1.79
C PRO A 106 -5.51 -16.75 1.23
N GLU A 107 -6.05 -15.84 2.03
CA GLU A 107 -7.06 -14.89 1.61
C GLU A 107 -6.40 -13.55 1.27
N SER A 108 -6.81 -12.95 0.14
CA SER A 108 -6.32 -11.63 -0.24
C SER A 108 -6.81 -10.57 0.75
N VAL A 109 -5.88 -9.79 1.29
CA VAL A 109 -6.15 -8.68 2.22
C VAL A 109 -6.22 -7.32 1.53
N ALA A 110 -6.08 -7.28 0.20
CA ALA A 110 -6.03 -6.05 -0.57
C ALA A 110 -7.28 -5.18 -0.40
N PHE A 111 -8.44 -5.82 -0.19
CA PHE A 111 -9.71 -5.12 0.03
C PHE A 111 -9.69 -4.21 1.27
N VAL A 112 -8.82 -4.48 2.26
CA VAL A 112 -8.70 -3.63 3.45
C VAL A 112 -8.02 -2.31 3.08
N ALA A 113 -6.97 -2.35 2.26
CA ALA A 113 -6.27 -1.16 1.79
C ALA A 113 -7.13 -0.32 0.84
N HIS A 114 -7.96 -0.95 0.02
CA HIS A 114 -8.85 -0.23 -0.91
C HIS A 114 -9.78 0.77 -0.20
N LYS A 115 -10.10 0.55 1.09
CA LYS A 115 -10.95 1.47 1.87
C LYS A 115 -10.31 2.84 2.14
N TYR A 116 -9.01 2.98 1.93
CA TYR A 116 -8.26 4.22 2.14
C TYR A 116 -8.15 5.08 0.88
N PHE A 117 -8.61 4.58 -0.27
CA PHE A 117 -8.46 5.25 -1.55
C PHE A 117 -9.81 5.47 -2.21
N GLU A 118 -10.01 6.66 -2.76
CA GLU A 118 -11.18 6.98 -3.60
C GLU A 118 -11.09 6.25 -4.95
N TRP A 119 -9.88 6.22 -5.53
CA TRP A 119 -9.60 5.61 -6.82
C TRP A 119 -8.69 4.40 -6.66
N VAL A 120 -9.15 3.25 -7.14
CA VAL A 120 -8.40 1.99 -7.14
C VAL A 120 -8.37 1.42 -8.54
N GLY A 121 -7.16 1.19 -9.06
CA GLY A 121 -6.91 0.50 -10.32
C GLY A 121 -6.13 -0.78 -10.08
N THR A 122 -6.44 -1.83 -10.85
CA THR A 122 -5.65 -3.07 -10.88
C THR A 122 -5.09 -3.23 -12.29
N PHE A 123 -3.83 -3.64 -12.38
CA PHE A 123 -3.14 -3.87 -13.65
C PHE A 123 -2.74 -5.33 -13.71
N ASP A 124 -3.39 -6.08 -14.59
CA ASP A 124 -2.98 -7.44 -14.87
C ASP A 124 -1.81 -7.43 -15.83
N ARG A 125 -0.78 -8.25 -15.54
CA ARG A 125 0.27 -8.53 -16.52
C ARG A 125 -0.35 -9.38 -17.61
N CYS A 126 -0.62 -8.79 -18.77
CA CYS A 126 -0.92 -9.57 -19.97
C CYS A 126 0.26 -10.51 -20.22
N ILE A 127 0.08 -11.79 -19.92
CA ILE A 127 1.00 -12.82 -20.38
C ILE A 127 0.94 -12.72 -21.90
N THR A 128 2.05 -12.31 -22.51
CA THR A 128 2.26 -12.42 -23.95
C THR A 128 2.31 -13.91 -24.27
N HIS A 129 1.14 -14.55 -24.30
CA HIS A 129 0.97 -15.66 -25.19
C HIS A 129 1.34 -15.10 -26.55
N SER A 130 2.35 -15.70 -27.17
CA SER A 130 2.74 -15.43 -28.55
C SER A 130 1.48 -15.48 -29.43
N PHE A 131 0.85 -14.34 -29.62
CA PHE A 131 -0.23 -14.18 -30.58
C PHE A 131 0.46 -14.27 -31.93
N SER A 132 0.33 -15.46 -32.56
CA SER A 132 0.18 -15.54 -33.99
C SER A 132 -0.74 -14.40 -34.41
N CYS A 133 -0.19 -13.41 -35.12
CA CYS A 133 -0.96 -12.35 -35.74
C CYS A 133 -2.05 -13.00 -36.59
N ASP A 134 -3.31 -12.89 -36.15
CA ASP A 134 -4.46 -12.74 -37.03
C ASP A 134 -5.66 -12.24 -36.20
N SER A 135 -5.78 -10.90 -36.19
CA SER A 135 -7.01 -10.13 -36.42
C SER A 135 -7.20 -8.97 -35.41
N PRO A 136 -7.43 -7.73 -35.88
CA PRO A 136 -7.64 -6.57 -35.04
C PRO A 136 -9.15 -6.30 -34.87
N ALA A 137 -9.73 -6.71 -33.76
CA ALA A 137 -11.00 -6.14 -33.30
C ALA A 137 -11.23 -6.44 -31.82
N ASP A 138 -11.42 -5.37 -31.05
CA ASP A 138 -12.20 -5.31 -29.82
C ASP A 138 -11.84 -6.24 -28.65
N GLN A 139 -11.20 -5.66 -27.62
CA GLN A 139 -11.87 -5.48 -26.32
C GLN A 139 -11.01 -4.67 -25.34
N PHE A 140 -11.30 -3.37 -25.25
CA PHE A 140 -10.97 -2.54 -24.10
C PHE A 140 -12.14 -2.62 -23.11
N THR A 141 -12.14 -3.58 -22.20
CA THR A 141 -13.15 -3.65 -21.12
C THR A 141 -12.71 -2.80 -19.93
N SER A 142 -12.79 -1.48 -20.11
CA SER A 142 -12.82 -0.54 -18.99
C SER A 142 -14.13 -0.76 -18.22
N ARG A 143 -14.09 -1.46 -17.09
CA ARG A 143 -15.14 -1.34 -16.07
C ARG A 143 -14.93 -0.02 -15.32
N SER A 144 -15.19 1.08 -16.02
CA SER A 144 -15.42 2.37 -15.37
C SER A 144 -16.75 2.28 -14.62
N ARG A 145 -16.71 2.27 -13.29
CA ARG A 145 -17.79 2.84 -12.49
C ARG A 145 -17.39 4.27 -12.15
N ASN A 146 -17.40 5.12 -13.17
CA ASN A 146 -17.44 6.55 -12.95
C ASN A 146 -18.86 6.92 -12.51
N ARG A 147 -19.03 7.26 -11.25
CA ARG A 147 -20.04 8.23 -10.83
C ARG A 147 -19.28 9.38 -10.18
N PHE A 148 -18.88 10.32 -11.02
CA PHE A 148 -18.51 11.67 -10.57
C PHE A 148 -19.73 12.32 -9.92
N SER A 149 -19.52 12.94 -8.77
CA SER A 149 -20.24 14.15 -8.33
C SER A 149 -19.46 14.82 -7.18
N PHE A 150 -18.98 16.03 -7.51
CA PHE A 150 -18.44 17.15 -6.70
C PHE A 150 -17.01 17.03 -6.14
#